data_AF-A0A540M3T3-F1
#
_entry.id   AF-A0A540M3T3-F1
#
_cell.length_a   1.000
_cell.length_b   1.000
_cell.length_c   1.000
_cell.angle_alpha   90.00
_cell.angle_beta   90.00
_cell.angle_gamma   90.00
#
_symmetry.space_group_name_H-M   'P 1'
#
loop_
_entity.id
_entity.type
_entity.pdbx_description
1 polymer ?
#
loop_
_entity_poly.entity_id
_entity_poly.type
_entity_poly.pdbx_seq_one_letter_code
_entity_poly.pdbx_strand_id
1 'polypeptide(L)'
;MLERKNIKRCKYVKPTPIQRHAIPIAMACAQTGSGKTAAFCFPIISGVLNNGVGLSPARGVDCGVCPSALILSPTRELAGRIHKEAKKFGYQSGVKIVVAYGGAPISQQLRILDRGCDILVATPGRLVDMIERSRVSLSNIKYLALDEADRMLDMGFEPQIRRIVEQMDMPRSGARQTLLFSATFPDEIQRLAADFLSNYIFSICWKSWIKHMTHCTKS
;
A
#
# COMPACT_ATOMS: atom_id res chain seq x y z
N MET A 1 6.58 20.61 4.81
CA MET A 1 7.63 20.72 5.87
C MET A 1 7.60 19.57 6.90
N LEU A 2 6.44 19.03 7.27
CA LEU A 2 6.33 17.93 8.25
C LEU A 2 6.92 16.60 7.75
N GLU A 3 6.73 16.28 6.46
CA GLU A 3 7.28 15.09 5.82
C GLU A 3 8.82 15.00 5.96
N ARG A 4 9.53 16.09 5.66
CA ARG A 4 10.99 16.17 5.83
C ARG A 4 11.44 15.99 7.28
N LYS A 5 10.62 16.39 8.27
CA LYS A 5 10.90 16.16 9.70
C LYS A 5 10.74 14.68 10.07
N ASN A 6 9.71 13.99 9.56
CA ASN A 6 9.49 12.57 9.83
C ASN A 6 10.55 11.67 9.17
N ILE A 7 10.97 12.00 7.94
CA ILE A 7 12.09 11.32 7.25
C ILE A 7 13.39 11.43 8.08
N LYS A 8 13.71 12.64 8.56
CA LYS A 8 14.88 12.87 9.44
C LYS A 8 14.74 12.13 10.77
N ARG A 9 13.54 12.08 11.36
CA ARG A 9 13.25 11.34 12.61
C ARG A 9 13.44 9.83 12.46
N CYS A 10 13.03 9.27 11.33
CA CYS A 10 13.21 7.86 11.01
C CYS A 10 14.63 7.50 10.51
N LYS A 11 15.60 8.44 10.60
CA LYS A 11 16.99 8.30 10.14
C LYS A 11 17.15 7.93 8.66
N TYR A 12 16.15 8.20 7.82
CA TYR A 12 16.28 8.04 6.36
C TYR A 12 16.98 9.29 5.78
N VAL A 13 18.31 9.35 5.92
CA VAL A 13 19.10 10.55 5.57
C VAL A 13 19.37 10.67 4.06
N LYS A 14 19.21 9.59 3.29
CA LYS A 14 19.31 9.61 1.82
C LYS A 14 18.16 8.78 1.22
N PRO A 15 17.40 9.31 0.24
CA PRO A 15 16.45 8.49 -0.48
C PRO A 15 17.21 7.32 -1.13
N THR A 16 16.73 6.10 -0.91
CA THR A 16 17.23 4.92 -1.60
C THR A 16 17.05 5.16 -3.10
N PRO A 17 17.88 4.65 -4.01
CA PRO A 17 17.78 5.13 -5.38
C PRO A 17 16.50 4.64 -6.12
N ILE A 18 15.70 3.74 -5.52
CA ILE A 18 14.30 3.44 -5.90
C ILE A 18 13.33 4.58 -5.54
N GLN A 19 13.66 5.39 -4.52
CA GLN A 19 12.96 6.62 -4.14
C GLN A 19 13.42 7.84 -4.97
N ARG A 20 14.58 7.75 -5.66
CA ARG A 20 15.20 8.86 -6.40
C ARG A 20 14.68 8.97 -7.84
N HIS A 21 14.22 7.86 -8.42
CA HIS A 21 13.36 7.85 -9.60
C HIS A 21 11.94 8.03 -9.08
N ALA A 22 11.46 9.28 -9.06
CA ALA A 22 10.17 9.69 -8.53
C ALA A 22 9.04 8.78 -9.03
N ILE A 23 8.64 7.81 -8.21
CA ILE A 23 7.82 6.61 -8.52
C ILE A 23 6.56 6.98 -9.31
N PRO A 24 6.56 6.88 -10.66
CA PRO A 24 5.36 6.94 -11.46
C PRO A 24 5.06 5.49 -11.85
N ILE A 25 4.15 4.84 -11.12
CA ILE A 25 3.65 3.50 -11.49
C ILE A 25 4.80 2.46 -11.59
N ALA A 26 5.32 2.03 -10.44
CA ALA A 26 6.44 1.09 -10.39
C ALA A 26 5.96 -0.34 -10.07
N MET A 27 6.35 -1.28 -10.94
CA MET A 27 6.48 -2.68 -10.58
C MET A 27 7.91 -2.92 -10.09
N ALA A 28 8.08 -3.41 -8.86
CA ALA A 28 9.40 -3.62 -8.29
C ALA A 28 9.59 -5.05 -7.78
N CYS A 29 10.53 -5.77 -8.40
CA CYS A 29 10.99 -7.06 -7.91
C CYS A 29 12.12 -6.85 -6.90
N ALA A 30 11.91 -7.20 -5.63
CA ALA A 30 12.97 -7.17 -4.61
C ALA A 30 12.72 -8.21 -3.51
N GLN A 31 13.77 -8.58 -2.76
CA GLN A 31 13.67 -9.53 -1.65
C GLN A 31 13.10 -8.88 -0.38
N THR A 32 12.43 -9.65 0.49
CA THR A 32 11.98 -9.22 1.82
C THR A 32 13.15 -8.71 2.68
N GLY A 33 12.93 -7.65 3.47
CA GLY A 33 13.97 -7.05 4.32
C GLY A 33 14.82 -5.94 3.68
N SER A 34 14.53 -5.53 2.44
CA SER A 34 15.32 -4.54 1.66
C SER A 34 14.86 -3.08 1.76
N GLY A 35 13.87 -2.76 2.60
CA GLY A 35 13.32 -1.40 2.72
C GLY A 35 12.16 -1.07 1.76
N LYS A 36 11.60 -2.07 1.07
CA LYS A 36 10.41 -1.92 0.19
C LYS A 36 9.25 -1.18 0.84
N THR A 37 8.94 -1.50 2.09
CA THR A 37 7.85 -0.87 2.84
C THR A 37 8.03 0.65 2.92
N ALA A 38 9.24 1.15 3.15
CA ALA A 38 9.51 2.58 3.13
C ALA A 38 9.44 3.18 1.72
N ALA A 39 9.79 2.40 0.69
CA ALA A 39 9.76 2.84 -0.70
C ALA A 39 8.34 3.09 -1.22
N PHE A 40 7.33 2.30 -0.81
CA PHE A 40 5.94 2.55 -1.22
C PHE A 40 5.10 3.30 -0.18
N CYS A 41 5.32 3.10 1.12
CA CYS A 41 4.54 3.85 2.12
C CYS A 41 4.82 5.35 2.02
N PHE A 42 6.06 5.73 1.72
CA PHE A 42 6.44 7.15 1.62
C PHE A 42 5.67 7.92 0.52
N PRO A 43 5.71 7.54 -0.76
CA PRO A 43 4.97 8.24 -1.81
C PRO A 43 3.46 8.20 -1.58
N ILE A 44 2.93 7.09 -1.06
CA ILE A 44 1.49 6.97 -0.75
C ILE A 44 1.10 7.96 0.34
N ILE A 45 1.81 7.98 1.47
CA ILE A 45 1.51 8.87 2.60
C ILE A 45 1.67 10.32 2.18
N SER A 46 2.74 10.65 1.44
CA SER A 46 2.96 12.01 0.93
C SER A 46 1.84 12.43 -0.02
N GLY A 47 1.43 11.55 -0.93
CA GLY A 47 0.32 11.78 -1.85
C GLY A 47 -1.02 11.99 -1.14
N VAL A 48 -1.30 11.22 -0.08
CA VAL A 48 -2.50 11.41 0.76
C VAL A 48 -2.45 12.74 1.52
N LEU A 49 -1.29 13.13 2.05
CA LEU A 49 -1.11 14.39 2.76
C LEU A 49 -1.29 15.61 1.85
N ASN A 50 -0.70 15.58 0.65
CA ASN A 50 -0.75 16.69 -0.31
C ASN A 50 -2.13 16.86 -0.94
N ASN A 51 -2.89 15.77 -1.10
CA ASN A 51 -4.25 15.81 -1.62
C ASN A 51 -5.32 16.17 -0.57
N GLY A 52 -4.90 16.52 0.65
CA GLY A 52 -5.75 16.93 1.77
C GLY A 52 -6.34 15.77 2.56
N VAL A 53 -5.90 15.63 3.81
CA VAL A 53 -6.46 14.66 4.77
C VAL A 53 -7.90 15.05 5.11
N GLY A 54 -8.85 14.14 4.92
CA GLY A 54 -10.25 14.39 5.29
C GLY A 54 -11.11 15.12 4.25
N LEU A 55 -10.62 15.34 3.02
CA LEU A 55 -11.44 15.81 1.89
C LEU A 55 -12.30 14.72 1.24
N SER A 56 -12.40 13.54 1.86
CA SER A 56 -13.34 12.50 1.44
C SER A 56 -14.75 13.10 1.39
N PRO A 57 -15.54 12.79 0.34
CA PRO A 57 -16.89 13.33 0.18
C PRO A 57 -17.70 13.12 1.46
N ALA A 58 -18.52 14.13 1.77
CA ALA A 58 -19.22 14.29 3.04
C ALA A 58 -19.72 12.95 3.60
N ARG A 59 -19.39 12.72 4.87
CA ARG A 59 -19.82 11.56 5.67
C ARG A 59 -21.34 11.51 5.71
N GLY A 60 -21.95 10.86 4.71
CA GLY A 60 -23.31 10.36 4.82
C GLY A 60 -23.34 9.34 5.96
N VAL A 61 -24.35 9.45 6.83
CA VAL A 61 -24.51 8.63 8.04
C VAL A 61 -24.53 7.12 7.76
N ASP A 62 -24.77 6.73 6.49
CA ASP A 62 -24.93 5.35 6.04
C ASP A 62 -23.81 4.83 5.12
N CYS A 63 -22.78 5.62 4.84
CA CYS A 63 -21.68 5.19 3.98
C CYS A 63 -20.46 4.79 4.82
N GLY A 64 -19.95 3.57 4.63
CA GLY A 64 -18.71 3.10 5.25
C GLY A 64 -17.50 4.01 4.95
N VAL A 65 -16.33 3.69 5.51
CA VAL A 65 -15.15 4.53 5.26
C VAL A 65 -14.66 4.44 3.82
N CYS A 66 -14.21 5.57 3.27
CA CYS A 66 -13.66 5.67 1.91
C CYS A 66 -12.16 6.03 1.96
N PRO A 67 -11.26 5.05 2.19
CA PRO A 67 -9.82 5.29 2.21
C PRO A 67 -9.34 5.89 0.88
N SER A 68 -8.31 6.74 0.96
CA SER A 68 -7.60 7.27 -0.22
C SER A 68 -6.51 6.34 -0.72
N ALA A 69 -6.01 5.45 0.15
CA ALA A 69 -5.01 4.46 -0.20
C ALA A 69 -5.31 3.08 0.37
N LEU A 70 -5.02 2.05 -0.42
CA LEU A 70 -5.12 0.65 -0.05
C LEU A 70 -3.78 -0.06 -0.27
N ILE A 71 -3.34 -0.82 0.72
CA ILE A 71 -2.18 -1.69 0.64
C ILE A 71 -2.63 -3.13 0.94
N LEU A 72 -2.53 -4.01 -0.04
CA LEU A 72 -2.82 -5.43 0.10
C LEU A 72 -1.56 -6.21 0.47
N SER A 73 -1.69 -7.15 1.40
CA SER A 73 -0.61 -7.99 1.91
C SER A 73 -1.11 -9.41 2.19
N PRO A 74 -0.32 -10.47 1.94
CA PRO A 74 -0.78 -11.86 2.03
C PRO A 74 -1.11 -12.32 3.44
N THR A 75 -0.33 -11.86 4.45
CA THR A 75 -0.49 -12.34 5.83
C THR A 75 -0.72 -11.22 6.83
N ARG A 76 -1.25 -11.61 8.01
CA ARG A 76 -1.44 -10.74 9.17
C ARG A 76 -0.12 -10.12 9.63
N GLU A 77 0.95 -10.89 9.65
CA GLU A 77 2.26 -10.48 10.15
C GLU A 77 2.85 -9.40 9.24
N LEU A 78 2.74 -9.58 7.93
CA LEU A 78 3.20 -8.62 6.94
C LEU A 78 2.34 -7.34 6.96
N ALA A 79 1.02 -7.47 7.00
CA ALA A 79 0.12 -6.33 7.15
C ALA A 79 0.43 -5.54 8.44
N GLY A 80 0.70 -6.22 9.54
CA GLY A 80 1.11 -5.61 10.81
C GLY A 80 2.46 -4.90 10.74
N ARG A 81 3.44 -5.42 9.98
CA ARG A 81 4.73 -4.76 9.74
C ARG A 81 4.55 -3.48 8.92
N ILE A 82 3.80 -3.55 7.82
CA ILE A 82 3.48 -2.40 6.97
C ILE A 82 2.76 -1.33 7.79
N HIS A 83 1.76 -1.71 8.57
CA HIS A 83 1.01 -0.79 9.44
C HIS A 83 1.89 -0.05 10.44
N LYS A 84 2.78 -0.78 11.14
CA LYS A 84 3.73 -0.18 12.09
C LYS A 84 4.65 0.81 11.41
N GLU A 85 5.17 0.49 10.23
CA GLU A 85 6.08 1.37 9.49
C GLU A 85 5.35 2.60 8.93
N ALA A 86 4.17 2.41 8.33
CA ALA A 86 3.33 3.49 7.84
C ALA A 86 2.95 4.48 8.95
N LYS A 87 2.64 3.99 10.16
CA LYS A 87 2.38 4.84 11.33
C LYS A 87 3.56 5.72 11.74
N LYS A 88 4.81 5.26 11.56
CA LYS A 88 5.99 6.09 11.85
C LYS A 88 6.08 7.26 10.88
N PHE A 89 5.80 7.03 9.60
CA PHE A 89 5.81 8.07 8.57
C PHE A 89 4.65 9.07 8.72
N GLY A 90 3.47 8.58 9.11
CA GLY A 90 2.28 9.39 9.38
C GLY A 90 2.28 10.09 10.75
N TYR A 91 3.34 9.97 11.56
CA TYR A 91 3.38 10.56 12.90
C TYR A 91 3.18 12.08 12.85
N GLN A 92 2.30 12.61 13.71
CA GLN A 92 1.91 14.02 13.79
C GLN A 92 1.28 14.61 12.52
N SER A 93 0.90 13.79 11.55
CA SER A 93 0.36 14.25 10.26
C SER A 93 -1.16 14.32 10.19
N GLY A 94 -1.87 13.75 11.17
CA GLY A 94 -3.33 13.64 11.19
C GLY A 94 -3.91 12.47 10.39
N VAL A 95 -3.10 11.82 9.55
CA VAL A 95 -3.50 10.67 8.73
C VAL A 95 -3.87 9.47 9.59
N LYS A 96 -5.03 8.89 9.33
CA LYS A 96 -5.54 7.68 9.98
C LYS A 96 -5.18 6.44 9.18
N ILE A 97 -4.30 5.63 9.74
CA ILE A 97 -3.80 4.40 9.14
C ILE A 97 -4.36 3.20 9.91
N VAL A 98 -5.17 2.39 9.23
CA VAL A 98 -5.88 1.23 9.81
C VAL A 98 -5.34 -0.06 9.18
N VAL A 99 -5.37 -1.15 9.95
CA VAL A 99 -5.00 -2.48 9.49
C VAL A 99 -6.14 -3.48 9.69
N ALA A 100 -6.41 -4.32 8.69
CA ALA A 100 -7.46 -5.32 8.71
C ALA A 100 -6.95 -6.68 8.21
N TYR A 101 -7.11 -7.73 9.00
CA TYR A 101 -6.65 -9.08 8.62
C TYR A 101 -7.49 -10.20 9.22
N GLY A 102 -7.47 -11.37 8.59
CA GLY A 102 -8.11 -12.60 9.07
C GLY A 102 -7.54 -13.13 10.40
N GLY A 103 -8.22 -14.09 11.04
CA GLY A 103 -7.75 -14.71 12.28
C GLY A 103 -7.84 -13.82 13.53
N ALA A 104 -8.60 -12.73 13.47
CA ALA A 104 -8.95 -11.88 14.61
C ALA A 104 -10.41 -11.40 14.50
N PRO A 105 -11.09 -11.09 15.62
CA PRO A 105 -12.49 -10.66 15.61
C PRO A 105 -12.71 -9.44 14.70
N ILE A 106 -13.63 -9.55 13.75
CA ILE A 106 -13.95 -8.46 12.81
C ILE A 106 -14.56 -7.25 13.53
N SER A 107 -15.37 -7.48 14.57
CA SER A 107 -16.03 -6.43 15.35
C SER A 107 -15.05 -5.42 15.94
N GLN A 108 -13.88 -5.86 16.41
CA GLN A 108 -12.83 -4.97 16.92
C GLN A 108 -12.21 -4.12 15.79
N GLN A 109 -11.98 -4.72 14.62
CA GLN A 109 -11.42 -4.01 13.47
C GLN A 109 -12.41 -2.97 12.91
N LEU A 110 -13.71 -3.30 12.88
CA LEU A 110 -14.76 -2.36 12.47
C LEU A 110 -14.85 -1.16 13.42
N ARG A 111 -14.77 -1.36 14.74
CA ARG A 111 -14.74 -0.24 15.70
C ARG A 111 -13.55 0.69 15.51
N ILE A 112 -12.40 0.17 15.06
CA ILE A 112 -11.23 0.99 14.74
C ILE A 112 -11.49 1.76 13.44
N LEU A 113 -12.02 1.07 12.44
CA LEU A 113 -12.37 1.61 11.13
C LEU A 113 -13.39 2.77 11.24
N ASP A 114 -14.41 2.63 12.09
CA ASP A 114 -15.46 3.64 12.33
C ASP A 114 -14.91 4.97 12.87
N ARG A 115 -13.69 4.98 13.42
CA ARG A 115 -13.00 6.22 13.83
C ARG A 115 -12.41 7.01 12.65
N GLY A 116 -12.48 6.46 11.45
CA GLY A 116 -11.97 6.99 10.19
C GLY A 116 -10.74 6.24 9.69
N CYS A 117 -10.58 6.19 8.37
CA CYS A 117 -9.50 5.50 7.68
C CYS A 117 -9.13 6.28 6.41
N ASP A 118 -7.91 6.79 6.34
CA ASP A 118 -7.35 7.42 5.14
C ASP A 118 -6.49 6.42 4.35
N ILE A 119 -5.77 5.56 5.07
CA ILE A 119 -4.92 4.50 4.51
C ILE A 119 -5.29 3.17 5.16
N LEU A 120 -5.71 2.22 4.33
CA LEU A 120 -6.07 0.87 4.76
C LEU A 120 -4.98 -0.13 4.34
N VAL A 121 -4.45 -0.87 5.31
CA VAL A 121 -3.58 -2.04 5.07
C VAL A 121 -4.41 -3.29 5.31
N ALA A 122 -4.56 -4.19 4.35
CA ALA A 122 -5.45 -5.33 4.51
C ALA A 122 -4.96 -6.64 3.87
N THR A 123 -5.40 -7.77 4.45
CA THR A 123 -5.38 -9.06 3.75
C THR A 123 -6.62 -9.18 2.86
N PRO A 124 -6.53 -9.73 1.63
CA PRO A 124 -7.64 -9.75 0.67
C PRO A 124 -8.96 -10.28 1.24
N GLY A 125 -8.95 -11.46 1.85
CA GLY A 125 -10.18 -12.07 2.39
C GLY A 125 -10.90 -11.22 3.44
N ARG A 126 -10.15 -10.55 4.33
CA ARG A 126 -10.77 -9.66 5.33
C ARG A 126 -11.33 -8.38 4.70
N LEU A 127 -10.69 -7.85 3.67
CA LEU A 127 -11.18 -6.66 2.98
C LEU A 127 -12.51 -6.95 2.29
N VAL A 128 -12.64 -8.09 1.60
CA VAL A 128 -13.90 -8.51 0.96
C VAL A 128 -15.05 -8.54 1.98
N ASP A 129 -14.86 -9.18 3.14
CA ASP A 129 -15.87 -9.24 4.21
C ASP A 129 -16.27 -7.84 4.72
N MET A 130 -15.32 -6.90 4.82
CA MET A 130 -15.62 -5.51 5.22
C MET A 130 -16.40 -4.73 4.16
N ILE A 131 -16.14 -4.97 2.87
CA ILE A 131 -16.85 -4.33 1.76
C ILE A 131 -18.26 -4.91 1.63
N GLU A 132 -18.43 -6.22 1.73
CA GLU A 132 -19.75 -6.88 1.69
C GLU A 132 -20.66 -6.41 2.84
N ARG A 133 -20.09 -6.06 4.00
CA ARG A 133 -20.81 -5.45 5.12
C ARG A 133 -21.06 -3.94 4.94
N SER A 134 -20.73 -3.37 3.79
CA SER A 134 -20.83 -1.94 3.49
C SER A 134 -20.05 -1.03 4.47
N ARG A 135 -18.98 -1.55 5.07
CA ARG A 135 -18.16 -0.80 6.05
C ARG A 135 -16.95 -0.12 5.40
N VAL A 136 -16.55 -0.55 4.21
CA VAL A 136 -15.51 0.06 3.38
C VAL A 136 -16.04 0.25 1.96
N SER A 137 -15.80 1.43 1.40
CA SER A 137 -15.98 1.74 -0.03
C SER A 137 -14.62 2.07 -0.65
N LEU A 138 -14.35 1.55 -1.85
CA LEU A 138 -13.09 1.76 -2.56
C LEU A 138 -13.17 2.91 -3.58
N SER A 139 -14.32 3.56 -3.70
CA SER A 139 -14.60 4.67 -4.62
C SER A 139 -13.59 5.83 -4.58
N ASN A 140 -12.93 6.06 -3.44
CA ASN A 140 -11.96 7.14 -3.26
C ASN A 140 -10.49 6.69 -3.34
N ILE A 141 -10.22 5.45 -3.74
CA ILE A 141 -8.85 4.93 -3.84
C ILE A 141 -8.09 5.65 -4.96
N LYS A 142 -7.09 6.44 -4.55
CA LYS A 142 -6.13 7.11 -5.43
C LYS A 142 -4.82 6.32 -5.53
N TYR A 143 -4.50 5.54 -4.50
CA TYR A 143 -3.27 4.75 -4.41
C TYR A 143 -3.57 3.30 -4.05
N LEU A 144 -3.12 2.37 -4.89
CA LEU A 144 -3.17 0.93 -4.64
C LEU A 144 -1.76 0.37 -4.59
N ALA A 145 -1.45 -0.43 -3.57
CA ALA A 145 -0.21 -1.21 -3.52
C ALA A 145 -0.50 -2.68 -3.24
N LEU A 146 0.16 -3.57 -3.96
CA LEU A 146 0.18 -5.01 -3.73
C LEU A 146 1.57 -5.41 -3.26
N ASP A 147 1.72 -5.83 -2.00
CA ASP A 147 3.00 -6.32 -1.45
C ASP A 147 3.03 -7.85 -1.41
N GLU A 148 4.16 -8.44 -1.79
CA GLU A 148 4.33 -9.90 -1.97
C GLU A 148 3.20 -10.51 -2.83
N ALA A 149 2.99 -9.95 -4.04
CA ALA A 149 1.91 -10.35 -4.94
C ALA A 149 2.02 -11.81 -5.39
N ASP A 150 3.22 -12.30 -5.68
CA ASP A 150 3.49 -13.72 -5.93
C ASP A 150 2.97 -14.60 -4.81
N ARG A 151 3.33 -14.26 -3.58
CA ARG A 151 2.87 -15.01 -2.41
C ARG A 151 1.36 -14.95 -2.22
N MET A 152 0.71 -13.83 -2.58
CA MET A 152 -0.75 -13.76 -2.56
C MET A 152 -1.38 -14.72 -3.56
N LEU A 153 -0.79 -14.88 -4.76
CA LEU A 153 -1.25 -15.85 -5.74
C LEU A 153 -1.00 -17.29 -5.27
N ASP A 154 0.17 -17.59 -4.69
CA ASP A 154 0.49 -18.90 -4.11
C ASP A 154 -0.52 -19.33 -3.03
N MET A 155 -1.06 -18.35 -2.28
CA MET A 155 -2.08 -18.57 -1.25
C MET A 155 -3.51 -18.63 -1.80
N GLY A 156 -3.69 -18.51 -3.12
CA GLY A 156 -5.00 -18.56 -3.77
C GLY A 156 -5.84 -17.30 -3.58
N PHE A 157 -5.23 -16.14 -3.32
CA PHE A 157 -5.97 -14.88 -3.16
C PHE A 157 -6.31 -14.17 -4.48
N GLU A 158 -5.91 -14.71 -5.64
CA GLU A 158 -6.18 -14.08 -6.93
C GLU A 158 -7.66 -13.72 -7.13
N PRO A 159 -8.64 -14.61 -6.88
CA PRO A 159 -10.04 -14.29 -7.09
C PRO A 159 -10.51 -13.12 -6.23
N GLN A 160 -10.08 -13.06 -4.97
CA GLN A 160 -10.41 -11.95 -4.07
C GLN A 160 -9.76 -10.65 -4.51
N ILE A 161 -8.50 -10.69 -4.96
CA ILE A 161 -7.78 -9.50 -5.44
C ILE A 161 -8.48 -8.94 -6.69
N ARG A 162 -8.79 -9.79 -7.68
CA ARG A 162 -9.51 -9.36 -8.89
C ARG A 162 -10.89 -8.79 -8.54
N ARG A 163 -11.62 -9.44 -7.63
CA ARG A 163 -12.89 -8.92 -7.13
C ARG A 163 -12.76 -7.52 -6.53
N ILE A 164 -11.76 -7.31 -5.67
CA ILE A 164 -11.46 -6.01 -5.05
C ILE A 164 -11.13 -4.93 -6.09
N VAL A 165 -10.33 -5.27 -7.09
CA VAL A 165 -9.71 -4.31 -8.00
C VAL A 165 -10.55 -4.00 -9.24
N GLU A 166 -11.33 -4.98 -9.73
CA GLU A 166 -12.05 -4.92 -11.01
C GLU A 166 -13.57 -4.96 -10.86
N GLN A 167 -14.10 -5.64 -9.83
CA GLN A 167 -15.54 -5.92 -9.70
C GLN A 167 -16.24 -5.08 -8.61
N MET A 168 -15.46 -4.39 -7.78
CA MET A 168 -15.97 -3.48 -6.75
C MET A 168 -15.88 -2.03 -7.22
N ASP A 169 -16.15 -1.07 -6.34
CA ASP A 169 -16.25 0.36 -6.65
C ASP A 169 -14.88 1.07 -6.79
N MET A 170 -13.77 0.34 -6.96
CA MET A 170 -12.44 0.94 -7.08
C MET A 170 -12.25 1.65 -8.45
N PRO A 171 -11.74 2.90 -8.49
CA PRO A 171 -11.43 3.60 -9.75
C PRO A 171 -10.49 2.81 -10.64
N ARG A 172 -10.73 2.73 -11.96
CA ARG A 172 -9.95 1.89 -12.91
C ARG A 172 -8.46 2.24 -12.99
N SER A 173 -7.66 1.33 -13.54
CA SER A 173 -6.24 1.57 -13.87
C SER A 173 -6.11 2.82 -14.75
N GLY A 174 -5.17 3.71 -14.39
CA GLY A 174 -5.01 5.04 -15.01
C GLY A 174 -5.70 6.20 -14.26
N ALA A 175 -6.81 5.94 -13.55
CA ALA A 175 -7.43 6.93 -12.65
C ALA A 175 -6.87 6.86 -11.20
N ARG A 176 -6.20 5.75 -10.87
CA ARG A 176 -5.47 5.52 -9.63
C ARG A 176 -4.01 5.17 -9.93
N GLN A 177 -3.11 5.50 -9.01
CA GLN A 177 -1.73 5.03 -9.05
C GLN A 177 -1.64 3.64 -8.41
N THR A 178 -1.18 2.65 -9.19
CA THR A 178 -0.99 1.28 -8.71
C THR A 178 0.51 0.95 -8.60
N LEU A 179 0.89 0.25 -7.53
CA LEU A 179 2.23 -0.28 -7.28
C LEU A 179 2.14 -1.78 -7.03
N LEU A 180 3.03 -2.56 -7.65
CA LEU A 180 3.07 -4.01 -7.48
C LEU A 180 4.48 -4.45 -7.08
N PHE A 181 4.58 -5.13 -5.94
CA PHE A 181 5.82 -5.69 -5.41
C PHE A 181 5.72 -7.21 -5.36
N SER A 182 6.71 -7.87 -5.94
CA SER A 182 6.80 -9.33 -6.02
C SER A 182 8.25 -9.76 -5.82
N ALA A 183 8.53 -10.94 -5.27
CA ALA A 183 9.91 -11.46 -5.24
C ALA A 183 10.26 -12.18 -6.54
N THR A 184 9.25 -12.80 -7.14
CA THR A 184 9.31 -13.57 -8.39
C THR A 184 8.46 -12.92 -9.48
N PHE A 185 8.59 -13.37 -10.72
CA PHE A 185 7.85 -12.82 -11.86
C PHE A 185 7.33 -13.91 -12.83
N PRO A 186 6.55 -14.89 -12.33
CA PRO A 186 5.91 -15.90 -13.18
C PRO A 186 4.82 -15.28 -14.07
N ASP A 187 4.38 -16.01 -15.10
CA ASP A 187 3.38 -15.55 -16.07
C ASP A 187 2.07 -15.07 -15.44
N GLU A 188 1.70 -15.62 -14.28
CA GLU A 188 0.53 -15.20 -13.51
C GLU A 188 0.70 -13.77 -12.95
N ILE A 189 1.89 -13.44 -12.45
CA ILE A 189 2.21 -12.08 -11.99
C ILE A 189 2.34 -11.12 -13.16
N GLN A 190 2.85 -11.57 -14.31
CA GLN A 190 2.89 -10.76 -15.53
C GLN A 190 1.48 -10.39 -16.00
N ARG A 191 0.57 -11.37 -16.01
CA ARG A 191 -0.86 -11.16 -16.32
C ARG A 191 -1.51 -10.21 -15.34
N LEU A 192 -1.33 -10.43 -14.03
CA LEU A 192 -1.86 -9.56 -12.98
C LEU A 192 -1.37 -8.10 -13.13
N ALA A 193 -0.08 -7.92 -13.48
CA ALA A 193 0.50 -6.61 -13.71
C ALA A 193 -0.06 -5.92 -14.95
N ALA A 194 -0.22 -6.66 -16.05
CA ALA A 194 -0.82 -6.14 -17.28
C ALA A 194 -2.27 -5.67 -17.06
N ASP A 195 -3.02 -6.36 -16.21
CA ASP A 195 -4.42 -6.01 -15.92
C ASP A 195 -4.53 -4.78 -15.00
N PHE A 196 -3.67 -4.67 -13.99
CA PHE A 196 -3.83 -3.68 -12.92
C PHE A 196 -3.02 -2.40 -13.06
N LEU A 197 -1.96 -2.42 -13.87
CA LEU A 197 -1.07 -1.30 -14.10
C LEU A 197 -1.38 -0.63 -15.45
N SER A 198 -1.15 0.68 -15.55
CA SER A 198 -1.27 1.45 -16.79
C SER A 198 0.05 2.18 -17.04
N ASN A 199 0.64 2.07 -18.24
CA ASN A 199 1.91 2.72 -18.59
C ASN A 199 3.01 2.59 -17.52
N TYR A 200 3.27 1.36 -17.06
CA TYR A 200 4.13 1.12 -15.90
C TYR A 200 5.61 0.97 -16.24
N ILE A 201 6.45 1.30 -15.26
CA ILE A 201 7.88 1.05 -15.30
C ILE A 201 8.16 -0.26 -14.56
N PHE A 202 8.78 -1.20 -15.25
CA PHE A 202 9.27 -2.44 -14.66
C PHE A 202 10.71 -2.26 -14.15
N SER A 203 10.95 -2.53 -12.87
CA SER A 203 12.26 -2.41 -12.25
C SER A 203 12.64 -3.69 -11.51
N ILE A 204 13.72 -4.36 -11.93
CA ILE A 204 14.32 -5.49 -11.22
C ILE A 204 15.40 -4.97 -10.27
N CYS A 205 15.22 -5.16 -8.96
CA CYS A 205 16.24 -4.81 -7.97
C CYS A 205 17.02 -6.07 -7.56
N TRP A 206 18.04 -6.44 -8.36
CA TRP A 206 18.96 -7.54 -8.03
C TRP A 206 20.15 -7.04 -7.20
N LYS A 207 20.72 -7.94 -6.39
CA LYS A 207 21.69 -7.72 -5.28
C LYS A 207 22.86 -6.75 -5.53
N SER A 208 23.24 -6.43 -6.77
CA SER A 208 24.36 -5.52 -7.08
C SER A 208 24.12 -4.06 -6.64
N TRP A 209 22.88 -3.63 -6.46
CA TRP A 209 22.59 -2.24 -6.08
C TRP A 209 22.93 -1.91 -4.62
N ILE A 210 23.07 -2.92 -3.76
CA ILE A 210 23.35 -2.75 -2.32
C ILE A 210 24.83 -2.40 -2.06
N LYS A 211 25.78 -2.86 -2.91
CA LYS A 211 27.21 -2.53 -2.74
C LYS A 211 27.52 -1.04 -2.91
N HIS A 212 26.72 -0.31 -3.70
CA HIS A 212 26.88 1.15 -3.82
C HIS A 212 26.30 1.95 -2.65
N MET A 213 25.52 1.33 -1.74
CA MET A 213 24.98 2.00 -0.56
C MET A 213 25.85 1.85 0.70
N THR A 214 26.75 0.88 0.76
CA THR A 214 27.72 0.72 1.87
C THR A 214 29.01 1.52 1.70
N HIS A 215 29.30 2.07 0.52
CA HIS A 215 30.47 2.93 0.30
C HIS A 215 30.21 4.43 0.51
N CYS A 216 28.99 4.84 0.86
CA CYS A 216 28.67 6.26 1.12
C CYS A 216 28.59 6.59 2.63
N THR A 217 29.14 5.72 3.50
CA THR A 217 29.28 5.92 4.95
C THR A 217 30.74 5.89 5.43
N LYS A 218 31.73 5.86 4.52
CA LYS A 218 33.14 6.08 4.85
C LYS A 218 33.85 6.83 3.74
N SER A 219 33.69 8.16 3.76
CA SER A 219 34.63 9.20 3.29
C SER A 219 33.87 10.52 3.25
#